data_AF-A0A6F9DP61-F1
#
_entry.id   AF-A0A6F9DP61-F1
#
_cell.length_a   1.000
_cell.length_b   1.000
_cell.length_c   1.000
_cell.angle_alpha   90.00
_cell.angle_beta   90.00
_cell.angle_gamma   90.00
#
_symmetry.space_group_name_H-M   'P 1'
#
loop_
_entity.id
_entity.type
_entity.pdbx_description
1 polymer ?
#
loop_
_entity_poly.entity_id
_entity_poly.type
_entity_poly.pdbx_seq_one_letter_code
_entity_poly.pdbx_strand_id
1 'polypeptide(L)'
;MTETRKGKQRKTFEPPSPPPYEAPPKWIPSHERWNHPNYNSNLITYLPRTVYMERNEHRPLGFNIRGGKANEYGVYVSKVLPDSEADKLGLKAGDKILYVNKIDFCDIPHADAVDLLQESDILEMKVQYFPYGFSLQQQRIGLV
;
A
#
# COMPACT_ATOMS: atom_id res chain seq x y z
N MET A 1 -47.68 -32.75 -6.62
CA MET A 1 -46.43 -32.19 -6.08
C MET A 1 -45.73 -31.48 -7.23
N THR A 2 -45.81 -30.16 -7.32
CA THR A 2 -45.18 -29.38 -8.40
C THR A 2 -43.97 -28.64 -7.84
N GLU A 3 -42.80 -29.00 -8.35
CA GLU A 3 -41.50 -28.51 -7.92
C GLU A 3 -41.16 -27.24 -8.71
N THR A 4 -41.14 -26.08 -8.03
CA THR A 4 -40.81 -24.79 -8.66
C THR A 4 -39.29 -24.64 -8.72
N ARG A 5 -38.71 -24.79 -9.92
CA ARG A 5 -37.30 -24.45 -10.21
C ARG A 5 -37.09 -22.94 -10.06
N LYS A 6 -36.34 -22.51 -9.03
CA LYS A 6 -35.89 -21.12 -8.87
C LYS A 6 -34.86 -20.77 -9.95
N GLY A 7 -35.21 -19.84 -10.82
CA GLY A 7 -34.30 -19.26 -11.81
C GLY A 7 -33.13 -18.54 -11.14
N LYS A 8 -31.91 -18.89 -11.57
CA LYS A 8 -30.66 -18.28 -11.09
C LYS A 8 -30.54 -16.88 -11.68
N GLN A 9 -30.81 -15.84 -10.89
CA GLN A 9 -30.63 -14.45 -11.32
C GLN A 9 -29.16 -14.23 -11.70
N ARG A 10 -28.95 -13.85 -12.97
CA ARG A 10 -27.65 -13.40 -13.46
C ARG A 10 -27.37 -12.05 -12.81
N LYS A 11 -26.34 -11.98 -11.95
CA LYS A 11 -25.84 -10.69 -11.45
C LYS A 11 -25.32 -9.91 -12.65
N THR A 12 -26.03 -8.85 -13.02
CA THR A 12 -25.55 -7.82 -13.93
C THR A 12 -24.34 -7.17 -13.26
N PHE A 13 -23.15 -7.33 -13.85
CA PHE A 13 -21.94 -6.63 -13.42
C PHE A 13 -22.05 -5.20 -13.94
N GLU A 14 -22.56 -4.29 -13.13
CA GLU A 14 -22.39 -2.86 -13.39
C GLU A 14 -20.90 -2.52 -13.22
N PRO A 15 -20.28 -1.79 -14.17
CA PRO A 15 -18.91 -1.33 -13.99
C PRO A 15 -18.83 -0.40 -12.78
N PRO A 16 -17.75 -0.44 -11.99
CA PRO A 16 -17.59 0.46 -10.86
C PRO A 16 -17.62 1.91 -11.35
N SER A 17 -18.35 2.77 -10.63
CA SER A 17 -18.36 4.21 -10.94
C SER A 17 -16.94 4.77 -10.81
N PRO A 18 -16.53 5.68 -11.72
CA PRO A 18 -15.25 6.36 -11.56
C PRO A 18 -15.25 7.14 -10.23
N PRO A 19 -14.07 7.34 -9.61
CA PRO A 19 -13.97 8.17 -8.43
C PRO A 19 -14.53 9.58 -8.72
N PRO A 20 -15.13 10.25 -7.72
CA PRO A 20 -15.56 11.64 -7.87
C PRO A 20 -14.39 12.52 -8.35
N TYR A 21 -14.67 13.47 -9.24
CA TYR A 21 -13.65 14.41 -9.68
C TYR A 21 -13.16 15.26 -8.51
N GLU A 22 -11.86 15.17 -8.20
CA GLU A 22 -11.20 16.09 -7.28
C GLU A 22 -10.65 17.28 -8.07
N ALA A 23 -11.06 18.49 -7.68
CA ALA A 23 -10.49 19.71 -8.26
C ALA A 23 -8.99 19.76 -7.96
N PRO A 24 -8.15 20.24 -8.90
CA PRO A 24 -6.72 20.35 -8.66
C PRO A 24 -6.45 21.24 -7.44
N PRO A 25 -5.33 21.02 -6.72
CA PRO A 25 -4.91 21.92 -5.65
C PRO A 25 -4.86 23.37 -6.17
N LYS A 26 -5.26 24.32 -5.31
CA LYS A 26 -5.14 25.75 -5.64
C LYS A 26 -3.71 26.07 -6.04
N TRP A 27 -3.53 26.83 -7.11
CA TRP A 27 -2.20 27.28 -7.52
C TRP A 27 -1.58 28.16 -6.43
N ILE A 28 -0.37 27.78 -6.00
CA ILE A 28 0.38 28.51 -4.98
C ILE A 28 1.38 29.43 -5.70
N PRO A 29 1.40 30.75 -5.44
CA PRO A 29 2.38 31.68 -5.99
C PRO A 29 3.82 31.30 -5.63
N SER A 30 4.78 31.53 -6.54
CA SER A 30 6.18 31.09 -6.35
C SER A 30 6.83 31.56 -5.05
N HIS A 31 6.48 32.75 -4.55
CA HIS A 31 7.04 33.31 -3.31
C HIS A 31 6.45 32.68 -2.03
N GLU A 32 5.27 32.06 -2.11
CA GLU A 32 4.63 31.39 -0.98
C GLU A 32 5.06 29.92 -0.88
N ARG A 33 5.55 29.34 -1.98
CA ARG A 33 5.91 27.92 -2.10
C ARG A 33 7.00 27.45 -1.15
N TRP A 34 8.01 28.28 -0.87
CA TRP A 34 9.23 27.84 -0.18
C TRP A 34 8.96 27.18 1.18
N ASN A 35 7.96 27.66 1.91
CA ASN A 35 7.54 27.12 3.20
C ASN A 35 6.11 26.57 3.19
N HIS A 36 5.49 26.40 2.00
CA HIS A 36 4.09 25.99 1.93
C HIS A 36 3.98 24.49 2.24
N PRO A 37 3.12 24.05 3.18
CA PRO A 37 2.98 22.64 3.55
C PRO A 37 2.65 21.73 2.36
N ASN A 38 1.87 22.24 1.40
CA ASN A 38 1.48 21.51 0.18
C ASN A 38 2.50 21.65 -0.97
N TYR A 39 3.61 22.35 -0.76
CA TYR A 39 4.70 22.47 -1.73
C TYR A 39 5.98 21.88 -1.13
N ASN A 40 5.96 20.57 -0.95
CA ASN A 40 7.14 19.80 -0.57
C ASN A 40 8.06 19.65 -1.81
N SER A 41 9.16 20.42 -1.84
CA SER A 41 10.21 20.30 -2.86
C SER A 41 11.14 19.08 -2.66
N ASN A 42 11.05 18.40 -1.51
CA ASN A 42 11.79 17.18 -1.20
C ASN A 42 11.13 15.95 -1.84
N LEU A 43 11.23 15.89 -3.17
CA LEU A 43 10.77 14.78 -4.00
C LEU A 43 11.39 13.44 -3.60
N ILE A 44 12.60 13.44 -3.02
CA ILE A 44 13.32 12.24 -2.58
C ILE A 44 12.45 11.39 -1.65
N THR A 45 11.61 12.04 -0.83
CA THR A 45 10.67 11.38 0.08
C THR A 45 9.71 10.43 -0.64
N TYR A 46 9.33 10.74 -1.88
CA TYR A 46 8.35 10.00 -2.69
C TYR A 46 8.99 9.14 -3.78
N LEU A 47 10.32 9.20 -3.94
CA LEU A 47 11.02 8.34 -4.88
C LEU A 47 11.10 6.91 -4.33
N PRO A 48 11.09 5.89 -5.20
CA PRO A 48 11.36 4.52 -4.78
C PRO A 48 12.75 4.40 -4.14
N ARG A 49 12.83 3.67 -3.03
CA ARG A 49 14.07 3.38 -2.31
C ARG A 49 14.17 1.89 -2.00
N THR A 50 15.40 1.40 -1.88
CA THR A 50 15.66 0.03 -1.47
C THR A 50 15.95 0.00 0.03
N VAL A 51 15.32 -0.94 0.72
CA VAL A 51 15.52 -1.23 2.14
C VAL A 51 16.06 -2.66 2.23
N TYR A 52 17.18 -2.82 2.91
CA TYR A 52 17.77 -4.11 3.23
C TYR A 52 17.49 -4.42 4.69
N MET A 53 16.83 -5.53 4.96
CA MET A 53 16.47 -5.96 6.30
C MET A 53 16.99 -7.37 6.55
N GLU A 54 17.46 -7.60 7.77
CA GLU A 54 17.86 -8.91 8.27
C GLU A 54 17.05 -9.24 9.53
N ARG A 55 16.45 -10.43 9.54
CA ARG A 55 15.64 -10.93 10.64
C ARG A 55 16.56 -11.64 11.64
N ASN A 56 16.65 -11.09 12.84
CA ASN A 56 17.34 -11.74 13.95
C ASN A 56 16.41 -12.79 14.61
N GLU A 57 16.83 -14.05 14.65
CA GLU A 57 16.25 -15.11 15.50
C GLU A 57 14.72 -15.33 15.35
N HIS A 58 14.19 -15.31 14.12
CA HIS A 58 12.75 -15.48 13.85
C HIS A 58 11.84 -14.44 14.53
N ARG A 59 12.38 -13.29 14.96
CA ARG A 59 11.57 -12.19 15.50
C ARG A 59 10.64 -11.60 14.43
N PRO A 60 9.50 -11.01 14.81
CA PRO A 60 8.63 -10.33 13.85
C PRO A 60 9.38 -9.21 13.13
N LEU A 61 9.05 -8.98 11.85
CA LEU A 61 9.70 -7.99 10.99
C LEU A 61 9.55 -6.53 11.49
N GLY A 62 8.68 -6.28 12.46
CA GLY A 62 8.49 -4.95 13.02
C GLY A 62 7.53 -4.06 12.23
N PHE A 63 6.83 -4.59 11.23
CA PHE A 63 5.80 -3.87 10.49
C PHE A 63 4.65 -4.78 10.08
N ASN A 64 3.49 -4.17 9.85
CA ASN A 64 2.32 -4.84 9.32
C ASN A 64 2.10 -4.43 7.87
N ILE A 65 1.59 -5.36 7.07
CA ILE A 65 1.15 -5.08 5.71
C ILE A 65 -0.37 -5.12 5.60
N ARG A 66 -0.89 -4.58 4.50
CA ARG A 66 -2.29 -4.70 4.08
C ARG A 66 -2.39 -4.58 2.57
N GLY A 67 -3.58 -4.83 2.04
CA GLY A 67 -3.81 -4.74 0.60
C GLY A 67 -3.49 -6.04 -0.10
N GLY A 68 -3.00 -5.94 -1.32
CA GLY A 68 -2.86 -7.05 -2.27
C GLY A 68 -3.81 -6.90 -3.45
N LYS A 69 -3.73 -7.83 -4.39
CA LYS A 69 -4.43 -7.82 -5.69
C LYS A 69 -5.92 -7.48 -5.61
N ALA A 70 -6.64 -8.05 -4.65
CA ALA A 70 -8.08 -7.85 -4.51
C ALA A 70 -8.49 -6.41 -4.17
N ASN A 71 -7.58 -5.60 -3.61
CA ASN A 71 -7.86 -4.25 -3.15
C ASN A 71 -7.38 -3.15 -4.13
N GLU A 72 -7.05 -3.52 -5.37
CA GLU A 72 -6.72 -2.65 -6.53
C GLU A 72 -5.59 -1.60 -6.34
N TYR A 73 -4.81 -1.64 -5.25
CA TYR A 73 -3.74 -0.66 -5.00
C TYR A 73 -2.39 -1.28 -4.63
N GLY A 74 -2.30 -2.61 -4.60
CA GLY A 74 -1.10 -3.36 -4.20
C GLY A 74 -0.95 -3.49 -2.68
N VAL A 75 0.25 -3.86 -2.25
CA VAL A 75 0.59 -4.09 -0.83
C VAL A 75 1.22 -2.83 -0.22
N TYR A 76 0.71 -2.43 0.95
CA TYR A 76 1.23 -1.30 1.70
C TYR A 76 1.62 -1.69 3.12
N VAL A 77 2.62 -1.00 3.65
CA VAL A 77 2.94 -0.99 5.07
C VAL A 77 1.86 -0.20 5.81
N SER A 78 1.09 -0.89 6.66
CA SER A 78 -0.01 -0.30 7.43
C SER A 78 0.42 0.30 8.76
N LYS A 79 1.42 -0.30 9.39
CA LYS A 79 1.98 0.11 10.68
C LYS A 79 3.44 -0.32 10.76
N VAL A 80 4.26 0.50 11.39
CA VAL A 80 5.63 0.16 11.79
C VAL A 80 5.70 0.23 13.31
N LEU A 81 6.33 -0.76 13.93
CA LEU A 81 6.54 -0.81 15.37
C LEU A 81 7.70 0.13 15.71
N PRO A 82 7.52 1.07 16.66
CA PRO A 82 8.63 1.91 17.14
C PRO A 82 9.81 1.08 17.61
N ASP A 83 11.02 1.58 17.38
CA ASP A 83 12.30 0.96 17.78
C ASP A 83 12.62 -0.40 17.13
N SER A 84 11.80 -0.85 16.18
CA SER A 84 12.05 -2.07 15.41
C SER A 84 13.11 -1.85 14.33
N GLU A 85 13.65 -2.93 13.77
CA GLU A 85 14.57 -2.84 12.62
C GLU A 85 13.93 -2.13 11.42
N ALA A 86 12.63 -2.34 11.19
CA ALA A 86 11.88 -1.63 10.16
C ALA A 86 11.86 -0.10 10.38
N ASP A 87 11.68 0.34 11.64
CA ASP A 87 11.68 1.76 12.01
C ASP A 87 13.06 2.39 11.82
N LYS A 88 14.12 1.68 12.27
CA LYS A 88 15.52 2.12 12.10
C LYS A 88 15.93 2.24 10.62
N LEU A 89 15.38 1.38 9.76
CA LEU A 89 15.58 1.42 8.32
C LEU A 89 14.73 2.51 7.61
N GLY A 90 13.91 3.25 8.36
CA GLY A 90 13.10 4.34 7.84
C GLY A 90 11.88 3.86 7.04
N LEU A 91 11.41 2.64 7.30
CA LEU A 91 10.12 2.17 6.81
C LEU A 91 9.01 2.91 7.56
N LYS A 92 7.91 3.25 6.88
CA LYS A 92 6.80 3.98 7.50
C LYS A 92 5.46 3.56 6.91
N ALA A 93 4.40 3.81 7.69
CA ALA A 93 3.04 3.62 7.21
C ALA A 93 2.81 4.45 5.93
N GLY A 94 2.20 3.85 4.92
CA GLY A 94 2.01 4.46 3.61
C GLY A 94 3.11 4.17 2.59
N ASP A 95 4.16 3.45 2.96
CA ASP A 95 5.06 2.85 1.97
C ASP A 95 4.34 1.74 1.20
N LYS A 96 4.32 1.86 -0.13
CA LYS A 96 3.92 0.80 -1.05
C LYS A 96 5.12 -0.12 -1.28
N ILE A 97 4.92 -1.43 -1.15
CA ILE A 97 5.94 -2.43 -1.46
C ILE A 97 5.84 -2.72 -2.96
N LEU A 98 6.93 -2.46 -3.69
CA LEU A 98 7.01 -2.68 -5.12
C LEU A 98 7.66 -4.03 -5.43
N TYR A 99 8.74 -4.36 -4.72
CA TYR A 99 9.44 -5.64 -4.88
C TYR A 99 9.96 -6.15 -3.54
N VAL A 100 10.04 -7.47 -3.40
CA VAL A 100 10.77 -8.16 -2.32
C VAL A 100 11.59 -9.26 -2.94
N ASN A 101 12.90 -9.28 -2.71
CA ASN A 101 13.81 -10.31 -3.23
C ASN A 101 13.63 -10.56 -4.74
N LYS A 102 13.45 -9.47 -5.52
CA LYS A 102 13.21 -9.46 -6.98
C LYS A 102 11.85 -9.99 -7.43
N ILE A 103 10.94 -10.32 -6.51
CA ILE A 103 9.55 -10.68 -6.79
C ILE A 103 8.70 -9.41 -6.78
N ASP A 104 7.82 -9.26 -7.76
CA ASP A 104 6.90 -8.12 -7.87
C ASP A 104 5.76 -8.20 -6.85
N PHE A 105 5.55 -7.11 -6.10
CA PHE A 105 4.50 -6.97 -5.08
C PHE A 105 3.37 -6.02 -5.52
N CYS A 106 3.41 -5.53 -6.77
CA CYS A 106 2.39 -4.61 -7.29
C CYS A 106 1.02 -5.28 -7.48
N ASP A 107 0.99 -6.55 -7.92
CA ASP A 107 -0.23 -7.32 -8.21
C ASP A 107 -0.24 -8.70 -7.53
N ILE A 108 0.37 -8.79 -6.35
CA ILE A 108 0.45 -10.04 -5.57
C ILE A 108 -0.79 -10.23 -4.67
N PRO A 109 -1.32 -11.47 -4.53
CA PRO A 109 -2.30 -11.78 -3.50
C PRO A 109 -1.77 -11.48 -2.09
N HIS A 110 -2.67 -11.13 -1.17
CA HIS A 110 -2.24 -10.78 0.19
C HIS A 110 -1.56 -11.95 0.91
N ALA A 111 -2.11 -13.16 0.79
CA ALA A 111 -1.57 -14.36 1.42
C ALA A 111 -0.14 -14.64 0.93
N ASP A 112 0.06 -14.70 -0.39
CA ASP A 112 1.37 -14.93 -1.00
C ASP A 112 2.40 -13.86 -0.58
N ALA A 113 1.98 -12.59 -0.45
CA ALA A 113 2.85 -11.54 0.08
C ALA A 113 3.28 -11.78 1.53
N VAL A 114 2.37 -12.28 2.38
CA VAL A 114 2.69 -12.64 3.77
C VAL A 114 3.69 -13.80 3.79
N ASP A 115 3.43 -14.85 3.00
CA ASP A 115 4.27 -16.05 2.94
C ASP A 115 5.69 -15.69 2.50
N LEU A 116 5.84 -14.97 1.38
CA LEU A 116 7.16 -14.54 0.86
C LEU A 116 7.95 -13.65 1.83
N LEU A 117 7.27 -12.80 2.60
CA LEU A 117 7.92 -11.97 3.62
C LEU A 117 8.36 -12.79 4.84
N GLN A 118 7.69 -13.91 5.13
CA GLN A 118 8.01 -14.78 6.27
C GLN A 118 9.05 -15.85 5.95
N GLU A 119 9.15 -16.27 4.68
CA GLU A 119 10.05 -17.31 4.18
C GLU A 119 11.53 -16.94 4.26
N SER A 120 11.87 -15.65 4.16
CA SER A 120 13.27 -15.21 4.14
C SER A 120 13.63 -14.39 5.37
N ASP A 121 14.80 -14.69 5.95
CA ASP A 121 15.41 -13.86 6.99
C ASP A 121 16.08 -12.61 6.40
N ILE A 122 16.45 -12.63 5.11
CA ILE A 122 17.06 -11.48 4.42
C ILE A 122 16.08 -10.95 3.39
N LEU A 123 15.72 -9.67 3.50
CA LEU A 123 14.77 -9.01 2.62
C LEU A 123 15.43 -7.81 1.95
N GLU A 124 15.56 -7.87 0.62
CA GLU A 124 15.80 -6.72 -0.24
C GLU A 124 14.44 -6.21 -0.74
N MET A 125 13.96 -5.13 -0.16
CA MET A 125 12.65 -4.56 -0.46
C MET A 125 12.79 -3.26 -1.23
N LYS A 126 12.10 -3.12 -2.37
CA LYS A 126 11.94 -1.83 -3.03
C LYS A 126 10.59 -1.24 -2.63
N VAL A 127 10.62 -0.09 -1.96
CA VAL A 127 9.43 0.57 -1.41
C VAL A 127 9.32 2.00 -1.89
N GLN A 128 8.11 2.53 -1.93
CA GLN A 128 7.84 3.92 -2.31
C GLN A 128 6.81 4.52 -1.36
N TYR A 129 7.12 5.68 -0.77
CA TYR A 129 6.14 6.37 0.07
C TYR A 129 5.03 6.94 -0.80
N PHE A 130 3.82 6.40 -0.67
CA PHE A 130 2.66 6.80 -1.46
C PHE A 130 1.41 6.94 -0.58
N PRO A 131 1.34 8.02 0.24
CA PRO A 131 0.27 8.21 1.22
C PRO A 131 -1.11 8.36 0.58
N TYR A 132 -1.21 8.91 -0.64
CA TYR A 132 -2.49 9.07 -1.33
C TYR A 132 -3.14 7.71 -1.65
N GLY A 133 -2.41 6.79 -2.28
CA GLY A 133 -2.94 5.45 -2.57
C GLY A 133 -3.24 4.65 -1.31
N PHE A 134 -2.47 4.88 -0.24
CA PHE A 134 -2.72 4.29 1.07
C PHE A 134 -4.06 4.75 1.69
N SER A 135 -4.37 6.04 1.59
CA SER A 135 -5.65 6.61 2.07
C SER A 135 -6.85 6.11 1.25
N LEU A 136 -6.73 6.06 -0.08
CA LEU A 136 -7.78 5.50 -0.94
C LEU A 136 -8.07 4.04 -0.61
N GLN A 137 -7.01 3.27 -0.35
CA GLN A 137 -7.15 1.88 0.07
C GLN A 137 -7.89 1.77 1.42
N GLN A 138 -7.64 2.66 2.39
CA GLN A 138 -8.37 2.71 3.67
C GLN A 138 -9.86 2.99 3.52
N GLN A 139 -10.21 3.97 2.69
CA GLN A 139 -11.60 4.36 2.48
C GLN A 139 -12.41 3.23 1.86
N ARG A 140 -11.84 2.49 0.89
CA ARG A 140 -12.52 1.36 0.26
C ARG A 140 -12.80 0.19 1.19
N ILE A 141 -11.94 -0.05 2.16
CA ILE A 141 -12.10 -1.13 3.14
C ILE A 141 -12.95 -0.71 4.36
N GLY A 142 -13.54 0.49 4.34
CA GLY A 142 -14.40 0.98 5.43
C GLY A 142 -13.65 1.22 6.74
N LEU A 143 -12.34 1.49 6.67
CA LEU A 143 -11.51 1.78 7.85
C LEU A 143 -11.38 3.28 8.14
N VAL A 144 -12.25 4.10 7.57
CA VAL A 144 -12.37 5.55 7.83
C VAL A 144 -13.84 5.95 7.83
#